data_AF-A0A4R6THV5-F1
#
_entry.id   AF-A0A4R6THV5-F1
#
_cell.length_a   1.000
_cell.length_b   1.000
_cell.length_c   1.000
_cell.angle_alpha   90.00
_cell.angle_beta   90.00
_cell.angle_gamma   90.00
#
_symmetry.space_group_name_H-M   'P 1'
#
loop_
_entity.id
_entity.type
_entity.pdbx_description
1 polymer ?
#
loop_
_entity_poly.entity_id
_entity_poly.type
_entity_poly.pdbx_seq_one_letter_code
_entity_poly.pdbx_strand_id
1 'polypeptide(L)'
;MKFLKTALDFYINSSIHVALAVYALVRITELYFELSYNEPLGLFVFFATITGYNFVKYAGVAKLHHRSLTTHLKIIQIFSLICFLLMCYFAWLLPLKTLLFFVPFGLLTFLYAVPFLSGFQKNLRSIGYLKIIVVAIVWAGTTVLLPVYANDTFFTAEVYLSVMQRFLLIIILLLPFDIRDVQYDAISLQTIPKKIGVENTKKFGYVLLLLCLVLEFMISPNTQFRSVFLGLFFLILFLLMRAETNQSKYYSSFWVEAVPVLWLFLLFLL
;
A
#
# COMPACT_ATOMS: atom_id res chain seq x y z
N MET A 1 11.98 -26.70 -6.45
CA MET A 1 11.00 -26.22 -5.44
C MET A 1 11.61 -25.32 -4.36
N LYS A 2 12.74 -25.68 -3.72
CA LYS A 2 13.37 -24.81 -2.70
C LYS A 2 13.78 -23.42 -3.23
N PHE A 3 14.42 -23.35 -4.40
CA PHE A 3 14.84 -22.07 -5.00
C PHE A 3 13.66 -21.11 -5.26
N LEU A 4 12.59 -21.59 -5.91
CA LEU A 4 11.41 -20.77 -6.21
C LEU A 4 10.75 -20.22 -4.93
N LYS A 5 10.64 -21.05 -3.88
CA LYS A 5 10.12 -20.61 -2.59
C LYS A 5 11.00 -19.54 -1.95
N THR A 6 12.33 -19.73 -1.96
CA THR A 6 13.28 -18.74 -1.42
C THR A 6 13.21 -17.42 -2.19
N ALA A 7 13.12 -17.47 -3.52
CA ALA A 7 13.00 -16.27 -4.36
C ALA A 7 11.68 -15.53 -4.08
N LEU A 8 10.56 -16.25 -3.97
CA LEU A 8 9.26 -15.68 -3.65
C LEU A 8 9.24 -15.08 -2.23
N ASP A 9 9.81 -15.78 -1.26
CA ASP A 9 9.94 -15.27 0.10
C ASP A 9 10.81 -14.01 0.14
N PHE A 10 11.92 -13.96 -0.61
CA PHE A 10 12.71 -12.75 -0.74
C PHE A 10 11.88 -11.61 -1.33
N TYR A 11 11.20 -11.84 -2.46
CA TYR A 11 10.36 -10.86 -3.16
C TYR A 11 9.29 -10.21 -2.27
N ILE A 12 8.63 -11.00 -1.43
CA ILE A 12 7.61 -10.50 -0.49
C ILE A 12 8.26 -9.81 0.72
N ASN A 13 9.29 -10.43 1.31
CA ASN A 13 9.93 -9.91 2.51
C ASN A 13 10.66 -8.59 2.25
N SER A 14 11.26 -8.44 1.06
CA SER A 14 11.96 -7.22 0.63
C SER A 14 11.02 -6.14 0.09
N SER A 15 9.71 -6.33 0.20
CA SER A 15 8.66 -5.36 -0.16
C SER A 15 8.58 -5.01 -1.65
N ILE A 16 9.09 -5.86 -2.54
CA ILE A 16 8.98 -5.66 -3.99
C ILE A 16 7.52 -5.78 -4.43
N HIS A 17 6.80 -6.78 -3.90
CA HIS A 17 5.41 -7.03 -4.26
C HIS A 17 4.49 -5.83 -3.98
N VAL A 18 4.56 -5.31 -2.75
CA VAL A 18 3.81 -4.10 -2.35
C VAL A 18 4.21 -2.88 -3.17
N ALA A 19 5.49 -2.72 -3.51
CA ALA A 19 5.95 -1.63 -4.33
C ALA A 19 5.39 -1.67 -5.76
N LEU A 20 5.28 -2.87 -6.35
CA LEU A 20 4.59 -3.04 -7.63
C LEU A 20 3.11 -2.69 -7.53
N ALA A 21 2.44 -3.02 -6.42
CA ALA A 21 1.06 -2.62 -6.20
C ALA A 21 0.91 -1.10 -6.14
N VAL A 22 1.76 -0.39 -5.38
CA VAL A 22 1.73 1.08 -5.31
C VAL A 22 2.07 1.73 -6.65
N TYR A 23 3.10 1.23 -7.35
CA TYR A 23 3.41 1.66 -8.72
C TYR A 23 2.20 1.47 -9.63
N ALA A 24 1.53 0.32 -9.54
CA ALA A 24 0.37 0.04 -10.36
C ALA A 24 -0.78 1.03 -10.11
N LEU A 25 -1.01 1.41 -8.86
CA LEU A 25 -2.01 2.44 -8.50
C LEU A 25 -1.67 3.82 -9.07
N VAL A 26 -0.39 4.20 -9.14
CA VAL A 26 0.05 5.44 -9.82
C VAL A 26 -0.32 5.36 -11.31
N ARG A 27 0.04 4.26 -11.98
CA ARG A 27 -0.26 4.06 -13.41
C ARG A 27 -1.77 4.04 -13.68
N ILE A 28 -2.56 3.42 -12.80
CA ILE A 28 -4.02 3.43 -12.90
C ILE A 28 -4.54 4.87 -12.84
N THR A 29 -4.04 5.71 -11.93
CA THR A 29 -4.43 7.12 -11.88
C THR A 29 -4.06 7.85 -13.17
N GLU A 30 -2.87 7.60 -13.73
CA GLU A 30 -2.49 8.20 -15.01
C GLU A 30 -3.44 7.77 -16.15
N LEU A 31 -3.90 6.51 -16.17
CA LEU A 31 -4.90 6.05 -17.14
C LEU A 31 -6.29 6.66 -16.91
N TYR A 32 -6.73 6.80 -15.65
CA TYR A 32 -8.05 7.33 -15.31
C TYR A 32 -8.19 8.82 -15.65
N PHE A 33 -7.12 9.59 -15.52
CA PHE A 33 -7.12 11.03 -15.76
C PHE A 33 -6.40 11.43 -17.05
N GLU A 34 -6.09 10.46 -17.92
CA GLU A 34 -5.37 10.68 -19.19
C GLU A 34 -4.07 11.48 -19.02
N LEU A 35 -3.37 11.25 -17.90
CA LEU A 35 -2.12 11.94 -17.59
C LEU A 35 -0.97 11.39 -18.45
N SER A 36 0.03 12.23 -18.70
CA SER A 36 1.24 11.77 -19.38
C SER A 36 2.00 10.77 -18.51
N TYR A 37 2.51 9.70 -19.14
CA TYR A 37 3.31 8.70 -18.43
C TYR A 37 4.56 9.36 -17.85
N ASN A 38 4.68 9.35 -16.52
CA ASN A 38 5.83 9.88 -15.81
C ASN A 38 6.65 8.74 -15.19
N GLU A 39 7.55 8.17 -15.98
CA GLU A 39 8.43 7.08 -15.54
C GLU A 39 9.28 7.43 -14.31
N PRO A 40 9.96 8.60 -14.25
CA PRO A 40 10.70 8.99 -13.05
C PRO A 40 9.85 9.02 -11.79
N LEU A 41 8.60 9.50 -11.89
CA LEU A 41 7.67 9.52 -10.76
C LEU A 41 7.28 8.11 -10.33
N GLY A 42 6.90 7.27 -11.28
CA GLY A 42 6.54 5.88 -10.99
C GLY A 42 7.69 5.14 -10.29
N LEU A 43 8.90 5.24 -10.82
CA LEU A 43 10.08 4.59 -10.25
C LEU A 43 10.49 5.20 -8.91
N PHE A 44 10.38 6.52 -8.74
CA PHE A 44 10.55 7.17 -7.44
C PHE A 44 9.59 6.58 -6.40
N VAL A 45 8.29 6.51 -6.70
CA VAL A 45 7.27 5.96 -5.79
C VAL A 45 7.52 4.48 -5.50
N PHE A 46 7.91 3.70 -6.51
CA PHE A 46 8.26 2.28 -6.36
C PHE A 46 9.41 2.09 -5.35
N PHE A 47 10.55 2.75 -5.57
CA PHE A 47 11.70 2.62 -4.69
C PHE A 47 11.46 3.23 -3.32
N ALA A 48 10.73 4.36 -3.23
CA ALA A 48 10.29 4.96 -1.97
C ALA A 48 9.42 3.99 -1.15
N THR A 49 8.54 3.24 -1.83
CA THR A 49 7.71 2.21 -1.18
C THR A 49 8.59 1.11 -0.60
N ILE A 50 9.56 0.59 -1.35
CA ILE A 50 10.49 -0.43 -0.84
C ILE A 50 11.26 0.09 0.38
N THR A 51 11.84 1.29 0.27
CA THR A 51 12.60 1.94 1.36
C THR A 51 11.72 2.11 2.60
N GLY A 52 10.53 2.69 2.46
CA GLY A 52 9.62 2.96 3.57
C GLY A 52 9.15 1.68 4.27
N TYR A 53 8.67 0.70 3.50
CA TYR A 53 8.19 -0.57 4.07
C TYR A 53 9.32 -1.39 4.71
N ASN A 54 10.49 -1.47 4.09
CA ASN A 54 11.62 -2.19 4.68
C ASN A 54 12.15 -1.48 5.94
N PHE A 55 12.16 -0.14 5.96
CA PHE A 55 12.46 0.63 7.16
C PHE A 55 11.47 0.30 8.29
N VAL A 56 10.16 0.36 8.02
CA VAL A 56 9.10 0.00 8.99
C VAL A 56 9.23 -1.45 9.49
N LYS A 57 9.56 -2.40 8.61
CA LYS A 57 9.70 -3.83 8.94
C LYS A 57 10.93 -4.11 9.80
N TYR A 58 12.07 -3.48 9.49
CA TYR A 58 13.38 -3.92 9.99
C TYR A 58 14.11 -2.93 10.90
N ALA A 59 13.67 -1.67 11.02
CA ALA A 59 14.35 -0.66 11.84
C ALA A 59 14.49 -1.07 13.32
N GLY A 60 13.45 -1.69 13.90
CA GLY A 60 13.50 -2.17 15.29
C GLY A 60 14.43 -3.38 15.49
N VAL A 61 14.45 -4.31 14.53
CA VAL A 61 15.24 -5.54 14.59
C VAL A 61 16.74 -5.24 14.43
N ALA A 62 17.09 -4.30 13.55
CA ALA A 62 18.47 -3.89 13.32
C ALA A 62 19.10 -3.13 14.52
N LYS A 63 18.27 -2.43 15.33
CA LYS A 63 18.69 -1.73 16.54
C LYS A 63 19.03 -2.68 17.70
N LEU A 64 18.31 -3.79 17.83
CA LEU A 64 18.45 -4.73 18.95
C LEU A 64 19.52 -5.81 18.72
N HIS A 65 19.77 -6.21 17.48
CA HIS A 65 20.63 -7.36 17.15
C HIS A 65 21.88 -7.01 16.33
N HIS A 66 22.52 -5.87 16.57
CA HIS A 66 23.66 -5.40 15.78
C HIS A 66 24.83 -6.40 15.67
N ARG A 67 24.94 -7.36 16.62
CA ARG A 67 26.03 -8.35 16.66
C ARG A 67 25.71 -9.72 16.03
N SER A 68 24.46 -10.02 15.64
CA SER A 68 24.11 -11.34 15.09
C SER A 68 22.94 -11.35 14.09
N LEU A 69 22.88 -10.40 13.15
CA LEU A 69 21.90 -10.46 12.07
C LEU A 69 22.09 -11.71 11.20
N THR A 70 21.00 -12.40 10.90
CA THR A 70 21.00 -13.53 9.96
C THR A 70 21.45 -13.07 8.58
N THR A 71 22.11 -13.95 7.82
CA THR A 71 22.60 -13.66 6.46
C THR A 71 21.47 -13.13 5.55
N HIS A 72 20.25 -13.64 5.71
CA HIS A 72 19.08 -13.18 4.97
C HIS A 72 18.71 -11.71 5.27
N LEU A 73 18.76 -11.28 6.53
CA LEU A 73 18.49 -9.87 6.88
C LEU A 73 19.57 -8.93 6.34
N LYS A 74 20.84 -9.35 6.32
CA LYS A 74 21.93 -8.58 5.70
C LYS A 74 21.70 -8.35 4.21
N ILE A 75 21.26 -9.38 3.49
CA ILE A 75 20.92 -9.26 2.05
C ILE A 75 19.78 -8.26 1.85
N ILE A 76 18.71 -8.33 2.67
CA ILE A 76 17.61 -7.37 2.60
C ILE A 76 18.08 -5.94 2.91
N GLN A 77 19.02 -5.75 3.84
CA GLN A 77 19.59 -4.43 4.14
C GLN A 77 20.37 -3.86 2.95
N ILE A 78 21.25 -4.65 2.33
CA ILE A 78 21.99 -4.23 1.13
C ILE A 78 21.02 -3.88 0.01
N PHE A 79 20.02 -4.74 -0.24
CA PHE A 79 18.97 -4.49 -1.23
C PHE A 79 18.20 -3.19 -0.92
N SER A 80 17.85 -2.96 0.35
CA SER A 80 17.14 -1.75 0.78
C SER A 80 17.99 -0.49 0.60
N LEU A 81 19.32 -0.57 0.82
CA LEU A 81 20.24 0.52 0.56
C LEU A 81 20.32 0.84 -0.94
N ILE A 82 20.42 -0.17 -1.80
CA ILE A 82 20.38 0.02 -3.26
C ILE A 82 19.06 0.70 -3.66
N CYS A 83 17.92 0.23 -3.15
CA CYS A 83 16.62 0.85 -3.43
C CYS A 83 16.55 2.29 -2.93
N PHE A 84 17.14 2.60 -1.77
CA PHE A 84 17.21 3.98 -1.28
C PHE A 84 18.05 4.88 -2.20
N LEU A 85 19.20 4.39 -2.70
CA LEU A 85 20.02 5.15 -3.65
C LEU A 85 19.28 5.38 -4.97
N LEU A 86 18.56 4.37 -5.46
CA LEU A 86 17.72 4.49 -6.66
C LEU A 86 16.55 5.47 -6.42
N MET A 87 15.92 5.44 -5.25
CA MET A 87 14.91 6.42 -4.85
C MET A 87 15.49 7.84 -4.92
N CYS A 88 16.68 8.09 -4.35
CA CYS A 88 17.34 9.39 -4.42
C CYS A 88 17.69 9.81 -5.86
N TYR A 89 18.11 8.86 -6.70
CA TYR A 89 18.37 9.10 -8.12
C TYR A 89 17.09 9.54 -8.85
N PHE A 90 15.98 8.82 -8.71
CA PHE A 90 14.72 9.21 -9.35
C PHE A 90 14.11 10.47 -8.74
N ALA A 91 14.34 10.74 -7.44
CA ALA A 91 13.98 12.01 -6.83
C ALA A 91 14.69 13.19 -7.48
N TRP A 92 15.98 13.04 -7.81
CA TRP A 92 16.76 14.08 -8.50
C TRP A 92 16.22 14.39 -9.90
N LEU A 93 15.59 13.42 -10.57
CA LEU A 93 14.96 13.61 -11.88
C LEU A 93 13.61 14.32 -11.81
N LEU A 94 13.01 14.46 -10.61
CA LEU A 94 11.70 15.07 -10.44
C LEU A 94 11.81 16.58 -10.15
N PRO A 95 10.83 17.38 -10.62
CA PRO A 95 10.73 18.78 -10.23
C PRO A 95 10.64 18.96 -8.71
N LEU A 96 11.34 19.97 -8.18
CA LEU A 96 11.34 20.26 -6.73
C LEU A 96 9.91 20.43 -6.17
N LYS A 97 9.00 21.04 -6.93
CA LYS A 97 7.58 21.19 -6.53
C LYS A 97 6.92 19.84 -6.22
N THR A 98 7.21 18.82 -7.01
CA THR A 98 6.65 17.46 -6.85
C THR A 98 7.21 16.79 -5.61
N LEU A 99 8.52 16.95 -5.36
CA LEU A 99 9.15 16.45 -4.14
C LEU A 99 8.59 17.13 -2.89
N LEU A 100 8.44 18.46 -2.91
CA LEU A 100 7.85 19.22 -1.80
C LEU A 100 6.41 18.80 -1.54
N PHE A 101 5.63 18.53 -2.58
CA PHE A 101 4.27 18.00 -2.44
C PHE A 101 4.25 16.59 -1.83
N PHE A 102 5.29 15.78 -2.06
CA PHE A 102 5.42 14.45 -1.46
C PHE A 102 5.83 14.47 0.03
N VAL A 103 6.50 15.53 0.50
CA VAL A 103 7.06 15.62 1.86
C VAL A 103 6.06 15.24 2.97
N PRO A 104 4.80 15.73 2.98
CA PRO A 104 3.84 15.34 4.03
C PRO A 104 3.59 13.83 4.12
N PHE A 105 3.54 13.13 2.98
CA PHE A 105 3.34 11.67 2.94
C PHE A 105 4.60 10.91 3.40
N GLY A 106 5.79 11.38 3.02
CA GLY A 106 7.06 10.86 3.50
C GLY A 106 7.23 11.03 5.01
N LEU A 107 6.90 12.21 5.54
CA LEU A 107 6.91 12.50 6.98
C LEU A 107 5.92 11.61 7.73
N LEU A 108 4.70 11.47 7.22
CA LEU A 108 3.69 10.60 7.84
C LEU A 108 4.15 9.13 7.88
N THR A 109 4.82 8.66 6.83
CA THR A 109 5.43 7.32 6.77
C THR A 109 6.56 7.16 7.80
N PHE A 110 7.39 8.18 7.98
CA PHE A 110 8.46 8.17 8.99
C PHE A 110 7.89 8.15 10.42
N LEU A 111 6.93 9.03 10.72
CA LEU A 111 6.24 9.12 12.01
C LEU A 111 5.40 7.88 12.33
N TYR A 112 5.01 7.12 11.31
CA TYR A 112 4.34 5.84 11.48
C TYR A 112 5.26 4.79 12.12
N ALA A 113 6.54 4.76 11.74
CA ALA A 113 7.53 3.82 12.28
C ALA A 113 8.24 4.32 13.54
N VAL A 114 8.60 5.60 13.58
CA VAL A 114 9.45 6.18 14.63
C VAL A 114 8.57 6.76 15.74
N PRO A 115 8.81 6.39 17.02
CA PRO A 115 8.07 6.97 18.14
C PRO A 115 8.26 8.48 18.19
N PHE A 116 7.16 9.19 18.45
CA PHE A 116 7.17 10.64 18.58
C PHE A 116 8.01 11.04 19.80
N LEU A 117 8.75 12.15 19.70
CA LEU A 117 9.45 12.91 20.74
C LEU A 117 9.59 12.20 22.11
N SER A 118 10.85 12.02 22.55
CA SER A 118 11.43 11.30 23.71
C SER A 118 10.62 11.01 25.00
N GLY A 119 9.39 11.49 25.17
CA GLY A 119 8.43 11.12 26.22
C GLY A 119 7.28 10.19 25.79
N PHE A 120 6.94 10.08 24.49
CA PHE A 120 5.89 9.17 24.01
C PHE A 120 6.48 7.84 23.54
N GLN A 121 6.31 6.77 24.33
CA GLN A 121 6.76 5.41 24.01
C GLN A 121 6.00 4.75 22.82
N LYS A 122 5.12 5.48 22.14
CA LYS A 122 4.17 4.95 21.12
C LYS A 122 4.31 5.69 19.79
N ASN A 123 4.46 4.94 18.69
CA ASN A 123 4.37 5.43 17.31
C ASN A 123 2.94 5.27 16.77
N LEU A 124 2.59 5.87 15.61
CA LEU A 124 1.24 5.75 15.05
C LEU A 124 0.87 4.29 14.72
N ARG A 125 1.85 3.46 14.37
CA ARG A 125 1.68 2.02 14.15
C ARG A 125 1.16 1.27 15.39
N SER A 126 1.45 1.76 16.59
CA SER A 126 1.03 1.14 17.85
C SER A 126 -0.41 1.48 18.28
N ILE A 127 -1.13 2.28 17.48
CA ILE A 127 -2.53 2.67 17.71
C ILE A 127 -3.41 1.91 16.70
N GLY A 128 -4.21 0.96 17.16
CA GLY A 128 -4.85 -0.07 16.32
C GLY A 128 -5.54 0.39 15.05
N TYR A 129 -6.60 1.18 15.19
CA TYR A 129 -7.39 1.66 14.05
C TYR A 129 -6.65 2.74 13.25
N LEU A 130 -5.84 3.57 13.91
CA LEU A 130 -5.09 4.64 13.27
C LEU A 130 -4.02 4.09 12.32
N LYS A 131 -3.51 2.88 12.61
CA LYS A 131 -2.51 2.18 11.80
C LYS A 131 -2.94 2.08 10.33
N ILE A 132 -4.10 1.50 10.05
CA ILE A 132 -4.56 1.29 8.65
C ILE A 132 -5.02 2.58 8.00
N ILE A 133 -5.56 3.53 8.78
CA ILE A 133 -5.98 4.85 8.28
C ILE A 133 -4.77 5.63 7.76
N VAL A 134 -3.67 5.65 8.52
CA VAL A 134 -2.42 6.33 8.11
C VAL A 134 -1.88 5.74 6.80
N VAL A 135 -1.82 4.41 6.69
CA VAL A 135 -1.36 3.73 5.47
C VAL A 135 -2.27 4.08 4.29
N ALA A 136 -3.59 4.05 4.47
CA ALA A 136 -4.56 4.38 3.43
C ALA A 136 -4.45 5.84 2.97
N ILE A 137 -4.23 6.81 3.88
CA ILE A 137 -3.99 8.22 3.53
C ILE A 137 -2.71 8.37 2.70
N VAL A 138 -1.61 7.76 3.15
CA VAL A 138 -0.33 7.83 2.43
C VAL A 138 -0.48 7.24 1.03
N TRP A 139 -1.13 6.08 0.89
CA TRP A 139 -1.35 5.47 -0.42
C TRP A 139 -2.25 6.30 -1.31
N ALA A 140 -3.39 6.78 -0.80
CA ALA A 140 -4.30 7.60 -1.59
C ALA A 140 -3.65 8.90 -2.05
N GLY A 141 -2.94 9.60 -1.17
CA GLY A 141 -2.22 10.82 -1.53
C GLY A 141 -1.08 10.57 -2.53
N THR A 142 -0.27 9.54 -2.29
CA THR A 142 0.89 9.22 -3.15
C THR A 142 0.46 8.67 -4.52
N THR A 143 -0.63 7.91 -4.58
CA THR A 143 -1.04 7.23 -5.83
C THR A 143 -2.09 8.00 -6.63
N VAL A 144 -2.76 8.99 -6.04
CA VAL A 144 -3.75 9.82 -6.74
C VAL A 144 -3.31 11.28 -6.83
N LEU A 145 -3.11 11.95 -5.68
CA LEU A 145 -2.81 13.39 -5.67
C LEU A 145 -1.46 13.71 -6.29
N LEU A 146 -0.42 12.93 -5.97
CA LEU A 146 0.94 13.17 -6.45
C LEU A 146 1.06 13.08 -7.99
N PRO A 147 0.58 12.03 -8.70
CA PRO A 147 0.66 12.01 -10.16
C PRO A 147 -0.17 13.09 -10.85
N VAL A 148 -1.34 13.46 -10.30
CA VAL A 148 -2.14 14.58 -10.81
C VAL A 148 -1.37 15.90 -10.66
N TYR A 149 -0.79 16.15 -9.48
CA TYR A 149 0.01 17.35 -9.23
C TYR A 149 1.28 17.40 -10.09
N ALA A 150 1.96 16.26 -10.27
CA ALA A 150 3.17 16.16 -11.07
C ALA A 150 2.93 16.41 -12.57
N ASN A 151 1.71 16.19 -13.04
CA ASN A 151 1.26 16.50 -14.41
C ASN A 151 0.67 17.91 -14.55
N ASP A 152 0.81 18.77 -13.54
CA ASP A 152 0.25 20.14 -13.54
C ASP A 152 -1.25 20.20 -13.84
N THR A 153 -1.96 19.13 -13.48
CA THR A 153 -3.40 18.99 -13.70
C THR A 153 -4.17 19.52 -12.48
N PHE A 154 -5.32 20.15 -12.71
CA PHE A 154 -6.15 20.67 -11.62
C PHE A 154 -6.77 19.55 -10.79
N PHE A 155 -6.91 19.79 -9.49
CA PHE A 155 -7.67 18.90 -8.61
C PHE A 155 -9.17 19.14 -8.80
N THR A 156 -9.78 18.36 -9.67
CA THR A 156 -11.22 18.38 -9.90
C THR A 156 -11.99 17.57 -8.84
N ALA A 157 -13.33 17.63 -8.87
CA ALA A 157 -14.15 16.83 -7.98
C ALA A 157 -13.89 15.31 -8.15
N GLU A 158 -13.68 14.86 -9.38
CA GLU A 158 -13.38 13.47 -9.74
C GLU A 158 -12.06 13.01 -9.11
N VAL A 159 -11.05 13.90 -9.03
CA VAL A 159 -9.79 13.61 -8.34
C VAL A 159 -10.03 13.36 -6.85
N TYR A 160 -10.81 14.21 -6.18
CA TYR A 160 -11.12 14.02 -4.76
C TYR A 160 -11.98 12.77 -4.51
N LEU A 161 -12.93 12.47 -5.40
CA LEU A 161 -13.70 11.22 -5.35
C LEU A 161 -12.79 10.00 -5.53
N SER A 162 -11.78 10.09 -6.40
CA SER A 162 -10.78 9.04 -6.63
C SER A 162 -9.85 8.86 -5.44
N VAL A 163 -9.48 9.95 -4.73
CA VAL A 163 -8.76 9.87 -3.45
C VAL A 163 -9.59 9.12 -2.41
N MET A 164 -10.88 9.45 -2.30
CA MET A 164 -11.78 8.77 -1.36
C MET A 164 -11.94 7.28 -1.71
N GLN A 165 -12.17 6.97 -2.99
CA GLN A 165 -12.28 5.59 -3.49
C GLN A 165 -11.01 4.81 -3.18
N ARG A 166 -9.83 5.39 -3.48
CA ARG A 166 -8.53 4.78 -3.22
C ARG A 166 -8.31 4.55 -1.73
N PHE A 167 -8.61 5.53 -0.89
CA PHE A 167 -8.51 5.41 0.57
C PHE A 167 -9.33 4.24 1.11
N LEU A 168 -10.61 4.13 0.70
CA LEU A 168 -11.48 3.02 1.09
C LEU A 168 -10.96 1.68 0.56
N LEU A 169 -10.51 1.65 -0.69
CA LEU A 169 -9.95 0.44 -1.31
C LEU A 169 -8.74 -0.08 -0.54
N ILE A 170 -7.82 0.80 -0.13
CA ILE A 170 -6.64 0.39 0.64
C ILE A 170 -7.04 -0.13 2.02
N ILE A 171 -8.02 0.47 2.70
CA ILE A 171 -8.55 -0.09 3.94
C ILE A 171 -9.06 -1.52 3.72
N ILE A 172 -9.86 -1.75 2.67
CA ILE A 172 -10.42 -3.07 2.36
C ILE A 172 -9.31 -4.10 2.11
N LEU A 173 -8.28 -3.74 1.33
CA LEU A 173 -7.15 -4.63 1.02
C LEU A 173 -6.29 -4.92 2.27
N LEU A 174 -6.31 -4.07 3.30
CA LEU A 174 -5.63 -4.32 4.57
C LEU A 174 -6.43 -5.20 5.53
N LEU A 175 -7.76 -5.30 5.40
CA LEU A 175 -8.58 -6.11 6.31
C LEU A 175 -8.18 -7.60 6.35
N PRO A 176 -7.88 -8.29 5.22
CA PRO A 176 -7.39 -9.67 5.26
C PRO A 176 -6.06 -9.83 6.00
N PHE A 177 -5.20 -8.79 6.04
CA PHE A 177 -3.98 -8.81 6.84
C PHE A 177 -4.29 -8.70 8.33
N ASP A 178 -5.12 -7.73 8.71
CA ASP A 178 -5.52 -7.56 10.10
C ASP A 178 -6.28 -8.80 10.62
N ILE A 179 -7.14 -9.44 9.81
CA ILE A 179 -7.82 -10.70 10.16
C ILE A 179 -6.82 -11.82 10.42
N ARG A 180 -5.78 -11.96 9.59
CA ARG A 180 -4.70 -12.94 9.79
C ARG A 180 -4.02 -12.74 11.14
N ASP A 181 -3.72 -11.47 11.45
CA ASP A 181 -2.78 -11.11 12.51
C ASP A 181 -3.48 -11.04 13.88
N VAL A 182 -4.82 -11.20 13.95
CA VAL A 182 -5.61 -11.26 15.19
C VAL A 182 -5.01 -12.16 16.26
N GLN A 183 -4.45 -13.32 15.90
CA GLN A 183 -3.91 -14.26 16.87
C GLN A 183 -2.59 -13.79 17.50
N TYR A 184 -1.85 -12.94 16.80
CA TYR A 184 -0.53 -12.43 17.20
C TYR A 184 -0.57 -11.02 17.76
N ASP A 185 -1.61 -10.26 17.42
CA ASP A 185 -1.82 -8.89 17.88
C ASP A 185 -2.06 -8.83 19.39
N ALA A 186 -1.28 -7.98 20.07
CA ALA A 186 -1.49 -7.65 21.48
C ALA A 186 -2.91 -7.08 21.69
N ILE A 187 -3.53 -7.42 22.82
CA ILE A 187 -4.88 -6.93 23.18
C ILE A 187 -4.94 -5.40 23.18
N SER A 188 -3.84 -4.73 23.56
CA SER A 188 -3.72 -3.28 23.60
C SER A 188 -3.75 -2.61 22.23
N LEU A 189 -3.51 -3.33 21.13
CA LEU A 189 -3.56 -2.74 19.78
C LEU A 189 -5.00 -2.39 19.41
N GLN A 190 -6.01 -3.19 19.75
CA GLN A 190 -7.42 -2.94 19.41
C GLN A 190 -7.64 -2.72 17.90
N THR A 191 -7.07 -3.59 17.06
CA THR A 191 -7.35 -3.63 15.60
C THR A 191 -8.84 -3.87 15.34
N ILE A 192 -9.32 -3.56 14.13
CA ILE A 192 -10.74 -3.72 13.77
C ILE A 192 -11.25 -5.14 14.10
N PRO A 193 -10.60 -6.23 13.64
CA PRO A 193 -11.08 -7.58 13.95
C PRO A 193 -10.95 -7.97 15.43
N LYS A 194 -10.03 -7.37 16.20
CA LYS A 194 -10.02 -7.53 17.67
C LYS A 194 -11.20 -6.85 18.34
N LYS A 195 -11.63 -5.69 17.84
CA LYS A 195 -12.67 -4.86 18.46
C LYS A 195 -14.08 -5.33 18.13
N ILE A 196 -14.35 -5.64 16.85
CA ILE A 196 -15.70 -5.99 16.38
C ILE A 196 -15.85 -7.46 15.99
N GLY A 197 -14.75 -8.24 15.99
CA GLY A 197 -14.73 -9.63 15.56
C GLY A 197 -14.48 -9.80 14.06
N VAL A 198 -14.04 -10.98 13.66
CA VAL A 198 -13.68 -11.30 12.26
C VAL A 198 -14.89 -11.17 11.32
N GLU A 199 -16.04 -11.75 11.68
CA GLU A 199 -17.24 -11.71 10.85
C GLU A 199 -17.76 -10.28 10.62
N ASN A 200 -17.78 -9.44 11.66
CA ASN A 200 -18.19 -8.04 11.50
C ASN A 200 -17.13 -7.21 10.74
N THR A 201 -15.85 -7.59 10.80
CA THR A 201 -14.80 -6.97 9.99
C THR A 201 -15.00 -7.24 8.51
N LYS A 202 -15.38 -8.47 8.14
CA LYS A 202 -15.76 -8.82 6.77
C LYS A 202 -16.97 -8.01 6.31
N LYS A 203 -18.04 -7.97 7.12
CA LYS A 203 -19.25 -7.17 6.83
C LYS A 203 -18.93 -5.69 6.65
N PHE A 204 -18.09 -5.13 7.53
CA PHE A 204 -17.60 -3.76 7.40
C PHE A 204 -16.89 -3.55 6.06
N GLY A 205 -15.98 -4.44 5.66
CA GLY A 205 -15.33 -4.37 4.36
C GLY A 205 -16.29 -4.51 3.18
N TYR A 206 -17.38 -5.28 3.27
CA TYR A 206 -18.41 -5.35 2.23
C TYR A 206 -19.12 -4.01 2.03
N VAL A 207 -19.46 -3.33 3.12
CA VAL A 207 -20.07 -1.99 3.06
C VAL A 207 -19.11 -1.00 2.41
N LEU A 208 -17.84 -1.00 2.81
CA LEU A 208 -16.84 -0.14 2.18
C LEU A 208 -16.66 -0.45 0.69
N LEU A 209 -16.67 -1.73 0.31
CA LEU A 209 -16.49 -2.15 -1.08
C LEU A 209 -17.68 -1.71 -1.96
N LEU A 210 -18.91 -1.74 -1.42
CA LEU A 210 -20.08 -1.17 -2.10
C LEU A 210 -19.94 0.34 -2.29
N LEU A 211 -19.41 1.08 -1.29
CA LEU A 211 -19.12 2.50 -1.44
C LEU A 211 -18.05 2.76 -2.50
N CYS A 212 -16.98 1.95 -2.56
CA CYS A 212 -16.00 2.00 -3.64
C CYS A 212 -16.64 1.80 -5.02
N LEU A 213 -17.61 0.89 -5.14
CA LEU A 213 -18.33 0.66 -6.39
C LEU A 213 -19.16 1.88 -6.80
N VAL A 214 -19.88 2.50 -5.87
CA VAL A 214 -20.63 3.73 -6.18
C VAL A 214 -19.69 4.83 -6.65
N LEU A 215 -18.58 5.05 -5.92
CA LEU A 215 -17.58 6.06 -6.31
C LEU A 215 -16.97 5.75 -7.67
N GLU A 216 -16.68 4.47 -7.97
CA GLU A 216 -16.16 4.06 -9.27
C GLU A 216 -17.08 4.51 -10.41
N PHE A 217 -18.38 4.26 -10.30
CA PHE A 217 -19.34 4.67 -11.33
C PHE A 217 -19.40 6.19 -11.56
N MET A 218 -18.97 6.99 -10.57
CA MET A 218 -18.88 8.45 -10.67
C MET A 218 -17.57 8.93 -11.31
N ILE A 219 -16.48 8.17 -11.21
CA ILE A 219 -15.13 8.59 -11.64
C ILE A 219 -14.62 7.88 -12.90
N SER A 220 -15.16 6.71 -13.27
CA SER A 220 -14.61 5.94 -14.40
C SER A 220 -14.74 6.72 -15.71
N PRO A 221 -13.69 6.75 -16.55
CA PRO A 221 -13.72 7.44 -17.84
C PRO A 221 -14.76 6.89 -18.82
N ASN A 222 -14.95 5.56 -18.83
CA ASN A 222 -15.83 4.89 -19.78
C ASN A 222 -16.38 3.56 -19.23
N THR A 223 -17.21 2.89 -20.03
CA THR A 223 -17.84 1.60 -19.70
C THR A 223 -16.85 0.45 -19.54
N GLN A 224 -15.72 0.45 -20.26
CA GLN A 224 -14.71 -0.60 -20.18
C GLN A 224 -13.98 -0.54 -18.83
N PHE A 225 -13.59 0.66 -18.38
CA PHE A 225 -12.97 0.87 -17.06
C PHE A 225 -13.90 0.41 -15.93
N ARG A 226 -15.20 0.77 -16.01
CA ARG A 226 -16.23 0.26 -15.07
C ARG A 226 -16.31 -1.25 -15.06
N SER A 227 -16.25 -1.89 -16.23
CA SER A 227 -16.34 -3.34 -16.36
C SER A 227 -15.14 -4.05 -15.74
N VAL A 228 -13.94 -3.50 -15.94
CA VAL A 228 -12.71 -3.98 -15.28
C VAL A 228 -12.84 -3.87 -13.76
N PHE A 229 -13.28 -2.71 -13.25
CA PHE A 229 -13.48 -2.55 -11.80
C PHE A 229 -14.55 -3.47 -11.24
N LEU A 230 -15.65 -3.74 -11.96
CA LEU A 230 -16.66 -4.72 -11.55
C LEU A 230 -16.06 -6.13 -11.39
N GLY A 231 -15.19 -6.55 -12.31
CA GLY A 231 -14.45 -7.81 -12.18
C GLY A 231 -13.60 -7.85 -10.89
N LEU A 232 -12.89 -6.75 -10.62
CA LEU A 232 -12.08 -6.61 -9.40
C LEU A 232 -12.93 -6.55 -8.13
N PHE A 233 -14.10 -5.91 -8.19
CA PHE A 233 -15.04 -5.87 -7.08
C PHE A 233 -15.41 -7.29 -6.64
N PHE A 234 -15.77 -8.18 -7.57
CA PHE A 234 -16.10 -9.57 -7.25
C PHE A 234 -14.88 -10.34 -6.74
N LEU A 235 -13.69 -10.09 -7.29
CA LEU A 235 -12.45 -10.69 -6.81
C LEU A 235 -12.15 -10.27 -5.35
N ILE A 236 -12.21 -8.96 -5.05
CA ILE A 236 -11.96 -8.43 -3.70
C ILE A 236 -13.01 -8.95 -2.73
N LEU A 237 -14.28 -8.99 -3.12
CA LEU A 237 -15.36 -9.56 -2.33
C LEU A 237 -15.04 -11.03 -1.97
N PHE A 238 -14.67 -11.84 -2.96
CA PHE A 238 -14.27 -13.23 -2.74
C PHE A 238 -13.07 -13.34 -1.80
N LEU A 239 -12.03 -12.54 -2.01
CA LEU A 239 -10.83 -12.54 -1.17
C LEU A 239 -11.13 -12.11 0.28
N LEU A 240 -12.06 -11.17 0.49
CA LEU A 240 -12.46 -10.76 1.83
C LEU A 240 -13.35 -11.81 2.52
N MET A 241 -14.27 -12.45 1.78
CA MET A 241 -15.09 -13.55 2.28
C MET A 241 -14.23 -14.71 2.79
N ARG A 242 -13.18 -15.06 2.04
CA ARG A 242 -12.27 -16.18 2.32
C ARG A 242 -11.15 -15.84 3.31
N ALA A 243 -11.03 -14.59 3.76
CA ALA A 243 -10.03 -14.22 4.75
C ALA A 243 -10.32 -14.90 6.10
N GLU A 244 -9.31 -15.57 6.65
CA GLU A 244 -9.42 -16.33 7.91
C GLU A 244 -8.21 -16.06 8.81
N THR A 245 -8.34 -16.29 10.11
CA THR A 245 -7.22 -16.13 11.04
C THR A 245 -6.11 -17.16 10.78
N ASN A 246 -6.49 -18.38 10.36
CA ASN A 246 -5.56 -19.45 10.00
C ASN A 246 -5.52 -19.64 8.48
N GLN A 247 -4.88 -18.71 7.79
CA GLN A 247 -4.73 -18.74 6.34
C GLN A 247 -3.28 -18.91 5.92
N SER A 248 -3.06 -19.33 4.66
CA SER A 248 -1.70 -19.47 4.13
C SER A 248 -0.95 -18.13 4.18
N LYS A 249 0.37 -18.19 4.42
CA LYS A 249 1.24 -17.00 4.46
C LYS A 249 1.05 -16.10 3.24
N TYR A 250 0.93 -16.69 2.05
CA TYR A 250 0.83 -16.00 0.76
C TYR A 250 -0.57 -15.49 0.45
N TYR A 251 -1.59 -15.82 1.24
CA TYR A 251 -2.95 -15.34 0.98
C TYR A 251 -3.02 -13.81 0.98
N SER A 252 -2.75 -13.19 2.12
CA SER A 252 -2.75 -11.72 2.19
C SER A 252 -1.51 -11.14 1.51
N SER A 253 -0.32 -11.71 1.80
CA SER A 253 0.97 -11.14 1.37
C SER A 253 1.33 -11.31 -0.11
N PHE A 254 0.52 -12.03 -0.88
CA PHE A 254 0.67 -12.15 -2.32
C PHE A 254 -0.68 -11.96 -3.03
N TRP A 255 -1.68 -12.79 -2.77
CA TRP A 255 -2.92 -12.75 -3.56
C TRP A 255 -3.74 -11.46 -3.36
N VAL A 256 -3.92 -11.02 -2.11
CA VAL A 256 -4.66 -9.78 -1.83
C VAL A 256 -3.88 -8.56 -2.31
N GLU A 257 -2.57 -8.53 -2.07
CA GLU A 257 -1.71 -7.41 -2.43
C GLU A 257 -1.44 -7.30 -3.94
N ALA A 258 -1.64 -8.39 -4.71
CA ALA A 258 -1.55 -8.39 -6.17
C ALA A 258 -2.73 -7.70 -6.87
N VAL A 259 -3.84 -7.42 -6.18
CA VAL A 259 -5.06 -6.86 -6.79
C VAL A 259 -4.80 -5.59 -7.61
N PRO A 260 -4.03 -4.59 -7.14
CA PRO A 260 -3.71 -3.42 -7.97
C PRO A 260 -2.89 -3.72 -9.22
N VAL A 261 -1.99 -4.70 -9.15
CA VAL A 261 -1.17 -5.12 -10.30
C VAL A 261 -2.06 -5.78 -11.35
N LEU A 262 -2.98 -6.66 -10.92
CA LEU A 262 -3.97 -7.26 -11.80
C LEU A 262 -4.90 -6.20 -12.42
N TRP A 263 -5.32 -5.20 -11.63
CA TRP A 263 -6.13 -4.10 -12.14
C TRP A 263 -5.43 -3.37 -13.28
N LEU A 264 -4.18 -2.94 -13.07
CA LEU A 264 -3.42 -2.27 -14.12
C LEU A 264 -3.25 -3.16 -15.36
N PHE A 265 -2.93 -4.44 -15.16
CA PHE A 265 -2.79 -5.39 -16.26
C PHE A 265 -4.08 -5.50 -17.09
N LEU A 266 -5.25 -5.60 -16.44
CA LEU A 266 -6.54 -5.66 -17.14
C LEU A 266 -6.84 -4.36 -17.90
N LEU A 267 -6.48 -3.19 -17.37
CA LEU A 267 -6.66 -1.92 -18.09
C LEU A 267 -5.76 -1.82 -19.33
N PHE A 268 -4.54 -2.36 -19.30
CA PHE A 268 -3.66 -2.37 -20.47
C PHE A 268 -4.10 -3.34 -21.58
N LEU A 269 -5.04 -4.26 -21.29
CA LEU A 269 -5.63 -5.16 -22.27
C LEU A 269 -6.86 -4.57 -22.99
N LEU A 270 -7.35 -3.41 -22.55
CA LEU A 270 -8.45 -2.67 -23.19
C LEU A 270 -7.96 -1.99 -24.48
#